data_AF-A0A9D2EN45-F1
#
_entry.id   AF-A0A9D2EN45-F1
#
_cell.length_a   1.000
_cell.length_b   1.000
_cell.length_c   1.000
_cell.angle_alpha   90.00
_cell.angle_beta   90.00
_cell.angle_gamma   90.00
#
_symmetry.space_group_name_H-M   'P 1'
#
loop_
_entity.id
_entity.type
_entity.pdbx_description
1 polymer ?
#
loop_
_entity_poly.entity_id
_entity_poly.type
_entity_poly.pdbx_seq_one_letter_code
_entity_poly.pdbx_strand_id
1 'polypeptide(L)'
;MNNDSIFLYIIAAAAVVYAIGNAYGFFVKRARCTVTEGTVYSIWTPGPEKMRFRNSKWAKIAYKVNGKRYISYNRIQIPMSAEVGTKITIRYDALQPDMLYSFSWKKIGIALAVAAVCVILGVMTQMA
;
A
#
# COMPACT_ATOMS: atom_id res chain seq x y z
N MET A 1 -9.41 18.77 31.38
CA MET A 1 -8.44 18.44 30.31
C MET A 1 -8.26 19.69 29.47
N ASN A 2 -7.01 20.11 29.22
CA ASN A 2 -6.72 21.25 28.36
C ASN A 2 -7.23 20.98 26.93
N ASN A 3 -7.66 22.02 26.21
CA ASN A 3 -8.15 21.93 24.83
C ASN A 3 -7.08 21.31 23.90
N ASP A 4 -5.81 21.63 24.13
CA ASP A 4 -4.69 21.08 23.36
C ASP A 4 -4.56 19.57 23.58
N SER A 5 -4.69 19.09 24.82
CA SER A 5 -4.66 17.66 25.15
C SER A 5 -5.84 16.92 24.51
N ILE A 6 -7.04 17.52 24.53
CA ILE A 6 -8.23 16.95 23.86
C ILE A 6 -7.97 16.81 22.35
N PHE A 7 -7.45 17.86 21.72
CA PHE A 7 -7.15 17.85 20.29
C PHE A 7 -6.12 16.76 19.92
N LEU A 8 -5.06 16.61 20.72
CA LEU A 8 -4.05 15.57 20.53
C LEU A 8 -4.62 14.16 20.68
N TYR A 9 -5.51 13.92 21.65
CA TYR A 9 -6.16 12.62 21.80
C TYR A 9 -7.11 12.30 20.64
N ILE A 10 -7.79 13.29 20.06
CA ILE A 10 -8.61 13.08 18.85
C ILE A 10 -7.74 12.63 17.67
N ILE A 11 -6.60 13.27 17.45
CA ILE A 11 -5.65 12.87 16.40
C ILE A 11 -5.13 11.46 16.66
N ALA A 12 -4.76 11.13 17.90
CA ALA A 12 -4.30 9.81 18.27
C ALA A 12 -5.37 8.74 17.98
N ALA A 13 -6.62 8.99 18.37
CA ALA A 13 -7.73 8.08 18.11
C ALA A 13 -7.95 7.87 16.60
N ALA A 14 -7.95 8.94 15.81
CA ALA A 14 -8.08 8.85 14.36
C ALA A 14 -6.93 8.04 13.71
N ALA A 15 -5.69 8.25 14.17
CA ALA A 15 -4.53 7.51 13.70
C ALA A 15 -4.59 6.01 14.06
N VAL A 16 -5.08 5.67 15.25
CA VAL A 16 -5.32 4.27 15.67
C VAL A 16 -6.38 3.61 14.80
N VAL A 17 -7.53 4.27 14.57
CA VAL A 17 -8.59 3.75 13.69
C VAL A 17 -8.06 3.51 12.28
N TYR A 18 -7.25 4.43 11.75
CA TYR A 18 -6.60 4.27 10.45
C TYR A 18 -5.64 3.05 10.43
N ALA A 19 -4.85 2.87 11.48
CA ALA A 19 -3.93 1.74 11.61
C ALA A 19 -4.69 0.40 11.66
N ILE A 20 -5.78 0.33 12.44
CA ILE A 20 -6.65 -0.86 12.54
C ILE A 20 -7.27 -1.20 11.19
N GLY A 21 -7.84 -0.21 10.48
CA GLY A 21 -8.43 -0.44 9.16
C GLY A 21 -7.42 -0.99 8.15
N ASN A 22 -6.19 -0.46 8.15
CA ASN A 22 -5.11 -0.99 7.31
C ASN A 22 -4.66 -2.39 7.74
N ALA A 23 -4.57 -2.67 9.05
CA ALA A 23 -4.22 -3.99 9.57
C ALA A 23 -5.29 -5.04 9.23
N TYR A 24 -6.57 -4.71 9.37
CA TYR A 24 -7.68 -5.57 8.96
C TYR A 24 -7.60 -5.89 7.46
N GLY A 25 -7.47 -4.86 6.63
CA GLY A 25 -7.29 -5.02 5.19
C GLY A 25 -6.07 -5.89 4.84
N PHE A 26 -4.99 -5.81 5.62
CA PHE A 26 -3.83 -6.67 5.47
C PHE A 26 -4.15 -8.15 5.74
N PHE A 27 -4.75 -8.48 6.88
CA PHE A 27 -5.06 -9.87 7.23
C PHE A 27 -6.03 -10.50 6.24
N VAL A 28 -7.07 -9.76 5.86
CA VAL A 28 -8.06 -10.24 4.87
C VAL A 28 -7.41 -10.48 3.51
N LYS A 29 -6.63 -9.51 3.00
CA LYS A 29 -5.99 -9.65 1.69
C LYS A 29 -4.92 -10.73 1.70
N ARG A 30 -4.17 -10.90 2.78
CA ARG A 30 -3.13 -11.93 2.90
C ARG A 30 -3.70 -13.34 2.78
N ALA A 31 -4.86 -13.61 3.38
CA ALA A 31 -5.52 -14.92 3.32
C ALA A 31 -6.02 -15.27 1.91
N ARG A 32 -6.26 -14.27 1.06
CA ARG A 32 -6.86 -14.42 -0.28
C ARG A 32 -5.85 -14.22 -1.42
N CYS A 33 -4.57 -14.03 -1.10
CA CYS A 33 -3.54 -13.76 -2.09
C CYS A 33 -3.04 -15.03 -2.76
N THR A 34 -3.15 -15.07 -4.08
CA THR A 34 -2.57 -16.14 -4.90
C THR A 34 -1.40 -15.59 -5.73
N VAL A 35 -0.43 -16.45 -6.04
CA VAL A 35 0.74 -16.12 -6.87
C VAL A 35 0.50 -16.63 -8.28
N THR A 36 0.84 -15.82 -9.29
CA THR A 36 0.89 -16.27 -10.69
C THR A 36 1.99 -15.53 -11.45
N GLU A 37 2.39 -16.08 -12.59
CA GLU A 37 3.16 -15.34 -13.58
C GLU A 37 2.23 -14.40 -14.36
N GLY A 38 2.68 -13.18 -14.58
CA GLY A 38 2.04 -12.21 -15.45
C GLY A 38 3.06 -11.50 -16.33
N THR A 39 2.57 -10.74 -17.29
CA THR A 39 3.37 -10.01 -18.27
C THR A 39 3.10 -8.52 -18.13
N VAL A 40 4.15 -7.70 -18.15
CA VAL A 40 4.03 -6.24 -18.16
C VAL A 40 3.22 -5.82 -19.39
N TYR A 41 2.04 -5.22 -19.16
CA TYR A 41 1.11 -4.81 -20.20
C TYR A 41 1.31 -3.35 -20.59
N SER A 42 1.43 -2.47 -19.60
CA SER A 42 1.73 -1.05 -19.84
C SER A 42 2.54 -0.49 -18.69
N ILE A 43 3.39 0.49 -19.01
CA ILE A 43 4.34 1.10 -18.08
C ILE A 43 3.96 2.57 -17.87
N TRP A 44 4.19 3.04 -16.65
CA TRP A 44 4.12 4.44 -16.28
C TRP A 44 5.23 4.78 -15.30
N THR A 45 5.83 5.95 -15.48
CA THR A 45 6.83 6.52 -14.59
C THR A 45 6.44 7.96 -14.27
N PRO A 46 6.58 8.44 -13.01
CA PRO A 46 6.37 9.85 -12.68
C PRO A 46 7.37 10.78 -13.38
N GLY A 47 8.63 10.37 -13.48
CA GLY A 47 9.69 11.14 -14.11
C GLY A 47 10.09 10.63 -15.50
N PRO A 48 11.01 11.33 -16.19
CA PRO A 48 11.55 10.90 -17.47
C PRO A 48 12.14 9.49 -17.40
N GLU A 49 11.94 8.69 -18.45
CA GLU A 49 12.32 7.27 -18.44
C GLU A 49 13.83 7.04 -18.24
N LYS A 50 14.67 7.99 -18.70
CA LYS A 50 16.13 7.93 -18.56
C LYS A 50 16.63 8.25 -17.14
N MET A 51 15.77 8.78 -16.28
CA MET A 51 16.13 9.11 -14.90
C MET A 51 16.04 7.84 -14.03
N ARG A 52 17.19 7.22 -13.75
CA ARG A 52 17.28 6.04 -12.86
C ARG A 52 17.22 6.39 -11.38
N PHE A 53 17.74 7.56 -11.00
CA PHE A 53 17.76 7.99 -9.60
C PHE A 53 16.43 8.63 -9.22
N ARG A 54 15.82 8.19 -8.11
CA ARG A 54 14.53 8.69 -7.57
C ARG A 54 13.32 8.58 -8.52
N ASN A 55 13.35 7.70 -9.52
CA ASN A 55 12.19 7.37 -10.34
C ASN A 55 11.61 6.00 -9.93
N SER A 56 10.30 5.82 -10.10
CA SER A 56 9.63 4.54 -9.86
C SER A 56 8.92 4.09 -11.12
N LYS A 57 9.18 2.86 -11.55
CA LYS A 57 8.52 2.24 -12.69
C LYS A 57 7.32 1.45 -12.21
N TRP A 58 6.15 1.80 -12.70
CA TRP A 58 4.89 1.17 -12.35
C TRP A 58 4.29 0.53 -13.59
N ALA A 59 3.63 -0.61 -13.43
CA ALA A 59 3.01 -1.27 -14.56
C ALA A 59 1.65 -1.87 -14.24
N LYS A 60 0.78 -1.89 -15.26
CA LYS A 60 -0.33 -2.83 -15.31
C LYS A 60 0.17 -4.16 -15.84
N ILE A 61 -0.36 -5.24 -15.30
CA ILE A 61 0.08 -6.60 -15.61
C ILE A 61 -1.06 -7.36 -16.27
N ALA A 62 -0.77 -8.03 -17.38
CA ALA A 62 -1.67 -8.98 -18.02
C ALA A 62 -1.34 -10.40 -17.54
N TYR A 63 -2.35 -11.16 -17.14
CA TYR A 63 -2.16 -12.53 -16.62
C TYR A 63 -3.40 -13.38 -16.88
N LYS A 64 -3.27 -14.69 -16.71
CA LYS A 64 -4.35 -15.65 -16.95
C LYS A 64 -4.66 -16.40 -15.66
N VAL A 65 -5.92 -16.44 -15.27
CA VAL A 65 -6.43 -17.17 -14.11
C VAL A 65 -7.60 -18.03 -14.59
N ASN A 66 -7.56 -19.34 -14.34
CA ASN A 66 -8.62 -20.28 -14.69
C ASN A 66 -9.13 -20.14 -16.14
N GLY A 67 -8.22 -20.06 -17.12
CA GLY A 67 -8.61 -19.92 -18.52
C GLY A 67 -8.91 -18.48 -18.97
N LYS A 68 -9.21 -17.56 -18.05
CA LYS A 68 -9.58 -16.17 -18.36
C LYS A 68 -8.40 -15.22 -18.24
N ARG A 69 -8.25 -14.32 -19.22
CA ARG A 69 -7.23 -13.27 -19.23
C ARG A 69 -7.72 -12.04 -18.46
N TYR A 70 -6.84 -11.47 -17.65
CA TYR A 70 -7.05 -10.27 -16.86
C TYR A 70 -5.96 -9.24 -17.19
N ILE A 71 -6.32 -7.97 -17.07
CA ILE A 71 -5.38 -6.84 -17.00
C ILE A 71 -5.60 -6.21 -15.63
N SER A 72 -4.53 -5.98 -14.89
CA SER A 72 -4.67 -5.43 -13.55
C SER A 72 -5.33 -4.05 -13.56
N TYR A 73 -6.25 -3.85 -12.62
CA TYR A 73 -6.88 -2.57 -12.34
C TYR A 73 -5.83 -1.57 -11.85
N ASN A 74 -5.12 -1.95 -10.79
CA ASN A 74 -4.04 -1.16 -10.20
C ASN A 74 -2.69 -1.41 -10.88
N ARG A 75 -1.77 -0.49 -10.65
CA ARG A 75 -0.36 -0.63 -11.04
C ARG A 75 0.47 -1.11 -9.86
N ILE A 76 1.48 -1.92 -10.13
CA ILE A 76 2.50 -2.30 -9.15
C ILE A 76 3.86 -1.77 -9.58
N GLN A 77 4.73 -1.56 -8.60
CA GLN A 77 6.11 -1.20 -8.88
C GLN A 77 6.85 -2.40 -9.49
N ILE A 78 7.59 -2.16 -10.56
CA ILE A 78 8.38 -3.15 -11.29
C ILE A 78 9.86 -2.73 -11.34
N PRO A 79 10.79 -3.67 -11.61
CA PRO A 79 12.19 -3.34 -11.81
C PRO A 79 12.37 -2.30 -12.92
N MET A 80 13.36 -1.40 -12.76
CA MET A 80 13.64 -0.37 -13.78
C MET A 80 14.04 -0.97 -15.14
N SER A 81 14.63 -2.17 -15.13
CA SER A 81 15.02 -2.94 -16.33
C SER A 81 13.84 -3.64 -17.02
N ALA A 82 12.67 -3.72 -16.40
CA ALA A 82 11.53 -4.41 -17.00
C ALA A 82 10.87 -3.54 -18.08
N GLU A 83 10.54 -4.18 -19.19
CA GLU A 83 9.88 -3.59 -20.36
C GLU A 83 8.51 -4.25 -20.60
N VAL A 84 7.71 -3.67 -21.49
CA VAL A 84 6.45 -4.29 -21.94
C VAL A 84 6.76 -5.68 -22.51
N GLY A 85 6.00 -6.69 -22.11
CA GLY A 85 6.30 -8.09 -22.45
C GLY A 85 7.19 -8.82 -21.43
N THR A 86 7.82 -8.12 -20.49
CA THR A 86 8.60 -8.78 -19.42
C THR A 86 7.69 -9.61 -18.53
N LYS A 87 8.08 -10.86 -18.27
CA LYS A 87 7.39 -11.74 -17.33
C LYS A 87 7.81 -11.42 -15.90
N ILE A 88 6.83 -11.30 -15.01
CA ILE A 88 7.06 -11.06 -13.58
C ILE A 88 6.11 -11.91 -12.74
N THR A 89 6.58 -12.31 -11.56
CA THR A 89 5.72 -12.96 -10.57
C THR A 89 4.88 -11.90 -9.87
N ILE A 90 3.57 -12.11 -9.84
CA ILE A 90 2.61 -11.22 -9.18
C ILE A 90 1.82 -11.94 -8.11
N ARG A 91 1.25 -11.14 -7.20
CA ARG A 91 0.25 -11.59 -6.24
C ARG A 91 -1.06 -10.88 -6.54
N TYR A 92 -2.15 -11.63 -6.65
CA TYR A 92 -3.48 -11.09 -6.93
C TYR A 92 -4.50 -11.57 -5.90
N ASP A 93 -5.61 -10.84 -5.77
CA ASP A 93 -6.73 -11.24 -4.93
C ASP A 93 -7.56 -12.33 -5.62
N ALA A 94 -7.67 -13.51 -5.02
CA ALA A 94 -8.41 -14.63 -5.60
C ALA A 94 -9.92 -14.34 -5.78
N LEU A 95 -10.51 -13.46 -4.96
CA LEU A 95 -11.91 -13.05 -5.11
C LEU A 95 -12.09 -11.92 -6.11
N GLN A 96 -11.04 -11.12 -6.35
CA GLN A 96 -11.03 -10.03 -7.32
C GLN A 96 -9.80 -10.13 -8.23
N PRO A 97 -9.81 -11.02 -9.24
CA PRO A 97 -8.63 -11.36 -10.02
C PRO A 97 -8.14 -10.28 -10.99
N ASP A 98 -8.71 -9.09 -10.98
CA ASP A 98 -8.19 -7.89 -11.62
C ASP A 98 -7.36 -7.02 -10.65
N MET A 99 -7.40 -7.29 -9.35
CA MET A 99 -6.68 -6.51 -8.33
C MET A 99 -5.37 -7.19 -7.91
N LEU A 100 -4.26 -6.48 -8.09
CA LEU A 100 -2.95 -6.91 -7.58
C LEU A 100 -2.79 -6.52 -6.12
N TYR A 101 -2.08 -7.35 -5.37
CA TYR A 101 -1.73 -7.06 -3.99
C TYR A 101 -0.65 -5.98 -3.91
N SER A 102 -0.97 -4.85 -3.26
CA SER A 102 -0.08 -3.68 -3.14
C SER A 102 0.04 -3.13 -1.71
N PHE A 103 -0.14 -3.99 -0.70
CA PHE A 103 -0.16 -3.54 0.70
C PHE A 103 1.21 -3.03 1.18
N SER A 104 1.22 -1.98 2.00
CA SER A 104 2.43 -1.40 2.59
C SER A 104 2.30 -1.30 4.11
N TRP A 105 3.08 -2.11 4.83
CA TRP A 105 3.19 -2.09 6.29
C TRP A 105 3.64 -0.74 6.85
N LYS A 106 4.35 0.06 6.04
CA LYS A 106 4.82 1.39 6.42
C LYS A 106 3.67 2.30 6.81
N LYS A 107 2.50 2.16 6.18
CA LYS A 107 1.30 2.95 6.50
C LYS A 107 0.82 2.70 7.92
N ILE A 108 0.82 1.44 8.37
CA ILE A 108 0.47 1.08 9.74
C ILE A 108 1.51 1.64 10.71
N GLY A 109 2.79 1.42 10.44
CA GLY A 109 3.88 1.88 11.31
C GLY A 109 3.89 3.40 11.52
N ILE A 110 3.72 4.18 10.46
CA ILE A 110 3.66 5.65 10.54
C ILE A 110 2.45 6.10 11.36
N ALA A 111 1.27 5.51 11.11
CA ALA A 111 0.06 5.87 11.86
C ALA A 111 0.19 5.58 13.36
N LEU A 112 0.77 4.44 13.73
CA LEU A 112 1.04 4.11 15.12
C LEU A 112 2.07 5.05 15.76
N ALA A 113 3.10 5.47 15.03
CA ALA A 113 4.08 6.44 15.51
C ALA A 113 3.42 7.81 15.79
N VAL A 114 2.57 8.29 14.88
CA VAL A 114 1.78 9.53 15.08
C VAL A 114 0.89 9.41 16.32
N ALA A 115 0.16 8.29 16.46
CA ALA A 115 -0.68 8.07 17.63
C ALA A 115 0.11 8.11 18.94
N ALA A 116 1.27 7.44 19.00
CA ALA A 116 2.12 7.42 20.18
C ALA A 116 2.63 8.82 20.57
N VAL A 117 3.12 9.59 19.60
CA VAL A 117 3.59 10.97 19.82
C VAL A 117 2.46 11.85 20.34
N CYS A 118 1.26 11.77 19.73
CA CYS A 118 0.10 12.55 20.16
C CYS A 118 -0.34 12.20 21.59
N VAL A 119 -0.32 10.92 21.97
CA VAL A 119 -0.63 10.51 23.36
C VAL A 119 0.41 11.06 24.34
N ILE A 120 1.71 10.94 24.03
CA ILE A 120 2.78 11.44 24.91
C ILE A 120 2.64 12.95 25.12
N LEU A 121 2.47 13.72 24.04
CA LEU A 121 2.29 15.16 24.12
C LEU A 121 0.98 15.55 24.82
N GLY A 122 -0.10 14.79 24.60
CA GLY A 122 -1.39 15.01 25.26
C GLY A 122 -1.29 14.85 26.78
N VAL A 123 -0.57 13.83 27.24
CA VAL A 123 -0.31 13.60 28.67
C VAL A 123 0.59 14.71 29.24
N MET A 124 1.67 15.08 28.55
CA MET A 124 2.57 16.15 29.00
C MET A 124 1.84 17.49 29.14
N THR A 125 1.01 17.86 28.16
CA THR A 125 0.24 19.12 28.16
C THR A 125 -0.92 19.12 29.15
N GLN A 126 -1.38 17.96 29.59
CA GLN A 126 -2.39 17.83 30.63
C GLN A 126 -1.80 17.96 32.05
N MET A 127 -0.52 17.65 32.21
CA MET A 127 0.21 17.72 33.49
C MET A 127 0.94 19.06 33.71
N ALA A 128 1.03 19.90 32.68
CA ALA A 128 1.59 21.26 32.73
C ALA A 128 0.48 22.28 33.06
#